data_AF-A0A024QFV7-F1
#
_entry.id   AF-A0A024QFV7-F1
#
_cell.length_a   1.000
_cell.length_b   1.000
_cell.length_c   1.000
_cell.angle_alpha   90.00
_cell.angle_beta   90.00
_cell.angle_gamma   90.00
#
_symmetry.space_group_name_H-M   'P 1'
#
loop_
_entity.id
_entity.type
_entity.pdbx_description
1 polymer ?
#
loop_
_entity_poly.entity_id
_entity_poly.type
_entity_poly.pdbx_seq_one_letter_code
_entity_poly.pdbx_strand_id
1 'polypeptide(L)' 'MGRDEHRKQRNNYLSQTPKNQKSDGLDVEFSEEFADHEDKEAQARGRHADKRAKKE' A
#
# COMPACT_ATOMS: atom_id res chain seq x y z
N MET A 1 -2.70 -14.28 3.74
CA MET A 1 -1.27 -13.86 3.76
C MET A 1 -1.14 -12.58 2.96
N GLY A 2 -0.31 -11.63 3.41
CA GLY A 2 0.00 -10.41 2.66
C GLY A 2 -0.80 -9.19 3.12
N ARG A 3 -0.19 -8.34 3.95
CA ARG A 3 -0.47 -6.89 4.00
C ARG A 3 0.46 -6.06 4.87
N ASP A 4 1.40 -6.63 5.64
CA ASP A 4 2.12 -5.83 6.63
C ASP A 4 3.60 -6.21 6.90
N GLU A 5 4.21 -7.03 6.05
CA GLU A 5 5.63 -7.42 6.24
C GLU A 5 6.63 -6.39 5.69
N HIS A 6 6.16 -5.42 4.89
CA HIS A 6 6.99 -4.41 4.23
C HIS A 6 7.21 -3.13 5.07
N ARG A 7 6.51 -2.97 6.21
CA ARG A 7 6.62 -1.78 7.07
C ARG A 7 7.74 -1.84 8.11
N LYS A 8 8.44 -2.98 8.21
CA LYS A 8 9.53 -3.13 9.18
C LYS A 8 10.81 -2.55 8.61
N GLN A 9 11.39 -1.55 9.27
CA GLN A 9 12.74 -1.09 8.96
C GLN A 9 13.74 -2.24 9.19
N ARG A 10 14.19 -2.85 8.10
CA ARG A 10 15.30 -3.81 8.14
C ARG A 10 16.59 -3.01 8.03
N ASN A 11 17.45 -3.12 9.04
CA ASN A 11 18.78 -2.50 9.02
C ASN A 11 19.66 -3.20 7.96
N ASN A 12 19.56 -2.76 6.71
CA ASN A 12 20.36 -3.30 5.62
C ASN A 12 21.75 -2.67 5.63
N TYR A 13 22.67 -3.27 6.40
CA TYR A 13 24.06 -2.82 6.57
C TYR A 13 24.84 -2.77 5.24
N LEU A 14 24.44 -3.56 4.23
CA LEU A 14 25.07 -3.64 2.92
C LEU A 14 24.27 -2.90 1.83
N SER A 15 23.37 -1.98 2.19
CA SER A 15 22.59 -1.24 1.18
C SER A 15 23.53 -0.43 0.28
N GLN A 16 23.54 -0.75 -1.01
CA GLN A 16 24.34 -0.05 -2.02
C GLN A 16 23.79 1.33 -2.36
N THR A 17 22.50 1.58 -2.07
CA THR A 17 21.86 2.88 -2.28
C THR A 17 22.25 3.88 -1.20
N PRO A 18 22.85 5.03 -1.58
CA PRO A 18 23.15 6.13 -0.67
C PRO A 18 21.90 6.60 0.09
N LYS A 19 22.07 7.06 1.34
CA LYS A 19 20.94 7.41 2.22
C LYS A 19 20.02 8.50 1.63
N ASN A 20 20.57 9.45 0.88
CA ASN A 20 19.84 10.55 0.25
C ASN A 20 19.09 10.16 -1.04
N GLN A 21 19.28 8.93 -1.53
CA GLN A 21 18.59 8.40 -2.70
C GLN A 21 17.60 7.30 -2.32
N LYS A 22 17.39 7.07 -1.03
CA LYS A 22 16.34 6.15 -0.55
C LYS A 22 15.00 6.83 -0.77
N SER A 23 14.09 6.16 -1.46
CA SER A 23 12.70 6.58 -1.51
C SER A 23 12.03 6.31 -0.17
N ASP A 24 11.01 7.11 0.15
CA ASP A 24 10.25 6.99 1.41
C ASP A 24 9.36 5.74 1.45
N GLY A 25 9.23 5.02 0.33
CA GLY A 25 8.40 3.81 0.21
C GLY A 25 6.90 4.09 0.35
N LEU A 26 6.49 5.35 0.16
CA LEU A 26 5.10 5.75 0.13
C LEU A 26 4.52 5.48 -1.26
N ASP A 27 3.44 4.72 -1.32
CA ASP A 27 2.73 4.42 -2.56
C ASP A 27 1.81 5.60 -2.93
N VAL A 28 2.43 6.72 -3.31
CA VAL A 28 1.75 8.01 -3.56
C VAL A 28 0.69 7.88 -4.65
N GLU A 29 0.89 7.00 -5.64
CA GLU A 29 -0.06 6.81 -6.76
C GLU A 29 -1.44 6.28 -6.30
N PHE A 30 -1.52 5.63 -5.13
CA PHE A 30 -2.79 5.13 -4.58
C PHE A 30 -3.41 6.07 -3.56
N SER A 31 -2.87 7.27 -3.40
CA SER A 31 -3.44 8.27 -2.49
C SER A 31 -4.80 8.73 -3.02
N GLU A 32 -5.73 9.00 -2.10
CA GLU A 32 -7.11 9.37 -2.43
C GLU A 32 -7.22 10.68 -3.22
N GLU A 33 -6.20 11.53 -3.15
CA GLU A 33 -6.08 12.77 -3.92
C GLU A 33 -5.84 12.53 -5.41
N PHE A 34 -5.17 11.44 -5.78
CA PHE A 34 -4.93 11.03 -7.16
C PHE A 34 -5.97 10.04 -7.69
N ALA A 35 -6.80 9.50 -6.80
CA ALA A 35 -7.82 8.53 -7.16
C ALA A 35 -8.90 9.17 -8.04
N ASP A 36 -9.09 8.59 -9.23
CA ASP A 36 -10.17 8.97 -10.12
C ASP A 36 -11.52 8.37 -9.65
N HIS A 37 -12.56 8.55 -10.47
CA HIS A 37 -13.88 8.03 -10.14
C HIS A 37 -13.91 6.49 -10.11
N GLU A 38 -13.23 5.85 -11.06
CA GLU A 38 -13.21 4.40 -11.22
C GLU A 38 -12.45 3.74 -10.06
N ASP A 39 -11.34 4.34 -9.64
CA ASP A 39 -10.56 3.92 -8.47
C ASP A 39 -11.42 3.89 -7.21
N LYS A 40 -12.22 4.94 -6.98
CA LYS A 40 -13.11 5.05 -5.82
C LYS A 40 -14.21 3.97 -5.85
N GLU A 41 -14.79 3.72 -7.01
CA GLU A 41 -15.79 2.65 -7.18
C GLU A 41 -15.19 1.26 -6.95
N ALA A 42 -13.99 1.01 -7.47
CA ALA A 42 -13.28 -0.24 -7.29
C ALA A 42 -12.97 -0.49 -5.81
N GLN A 43 -12.48 0.54 -5.09
CA GLN A 43 -12.25 0.46 -3.65
C GLN A 43 -13.55 0.19 -2.88
N ALA A 44 -14.65 0.86 -3.22
CA ALA A 44 -15.94 0.63 -2.60
C ALA A 44 -16.41 -0.82 -2.82
N ARG A 45 -16.33 -1.33 -4.05
CA ARG A 45 -16.70 -2.70 -4.41
C ARG A 45 -15.88 -3.74 -3.64
N GLY A 46 -14.57 -3.52 -3.52
CA GLY A 46 -13.67 -4.36 -2.72
C GLY A 46 -14.06 -4.38 -1.24
N ARG A 47 -14.32 -3.21 -0.64
CA ARG A 47 -14.78 -3.10 0.75
C ARG A 47 -16.11 -3.85 0.98
N HIS A 48 -17.04 -3.80 0.02
CA HIS A 48 -18.30 -4.56 0.09
C HIS A 48 -18.08 -6.08 -0.02
N ALA A 49 -17.17 -6.53 -0.89
CA ALA A 49 -16.82 -7.95 -1.00
C ALA A 49 -16.17 -8.47 0.30
N ASP A 50 -15.21 -7.74 0.86
CA ASP A 50 -14.56 -8.09 2.13
C ASP A 50 -15.56 -8.17 3.28
N LYS A 51 -16.52 -7.23 3.35
CA LYS A 51 -17.60 -7.27 4.34
C LYS A 51 -18.46 -8.52 4.22
N ARG A 52 -18.74 -8.99 2.99
CA ARG A 52 -19.47 -10.24 2.75
C ARG A 52 -18.65 -11.43 3.22
N ALA A 53 -17.39 -11.52 2.80
CA ALA A 53 -16.49 -12.62 3.13
C ALA A 53 -16.19 -12.76 4.63
N LYS A 54 -16.22 -11.66 5.40
CA LYS A 54 -15.99 -11.68 6.86
C LYS A 54 -17.25 -11.98 7.68
N LYS A 55 -18.44 -11.95 7.06
CA LYS A 55 -19.72 -12.20 7.75
C LYS A 55 -20.14 -13.67 7.68
N GLU A 56 -19.50 -14.44 6.79
CA GLU A 56 -19.50 -15.91 6.77
C GLU A 56 -18.40 -16.44 7.71
#